data_AF-A0A925VGF6-F1
#
_entry.id   AF-A0A925VGF6-F1
#
_cell.length_a   1.000
_cell.length_b   1.000
_cell.length_c   1.000
_cell.angle_alpha   90.00
_cell.angle_beta   90.00
_cell.angle_gamma   90.00
#
_symmetry.space_group_name_H-M   'P 1'
#
loop_
_entity.id
_entity.type
_entity.pdbx_description
1 polymer ?
#
loop_
_entity_poly.entity_id
_entity_poly.type
_entity_poly.pdbx_seq_one_letter_code
_entity_poly.pdbx_strand_id
1 'polypeptide(L)'
;MILRNPQALWLLLLAPLIVALWRWRGRRVVPGALALRLGIVTLLVLAVADPLLGQRPPAPGPLVIVADQSDSLTDAGKEALRQRANQLAAQAGARARVLFFGADVIAPSAPDDVAAPDGSATDIAGALRAARALLGAGG
;
A
#
# COMPACT_ATOMS: atom_id res chain seq x y z
N MET A 1 -4.25 -7.83 -13.80
CA MET A 1 -3.11 -7.19 -13.12
C MET A 1 -3.34 -5.69 -13.23
N ILE A 2 -3.37 -4.98 -12.10
CA ILE A 2 -3.48 -3.52 -12.10
C ILE A 2 -2.11 -2.99 -11.67
N LEU A 3 -1.53 -2.09 -12.46
CA LEU A 3 -0.28 -1.41 -12.11
C LEU A 3 -0.64 -0.14 -11.36
N ARG A 4 -0.09 0.06 -10.16
CA ARG A 4 -0.37 1.27 -9.39
C ARG A 4 0.26 2.50 -10.04
N ASN A 5 1.43 2.32 -10.67
CA ASN A 5 2.17 3.36 -11.38
C ASN A 5 2.50 2.90 -12.82
N PRO A 6 1.55 2.92 -13.76
CA PRO A 6 1.78 2.41 -15.12
C PRO A 6 2.85 3.19 -15.88
N GLN A 7 3.01 4.48 -15.57
CA GLN A 7 4.04 5.36 -16.13
C GLN A 7 5.48 4.93 -15.81
N ALA A 8 5.70 4.19 -14.72
CA ALA A 8 7.03 3.68 -14.37
C ALA A 8 7.58 2.73 -15.44
N LEU A 9 6.72 2.04 -16.19
CA LEU A 9 7.13 1.17 -17.30
C LEU A 9 7.85 1.93 -18.42
N TRP A 10 7.66 3.24 -18.54
CA TRP A 10 8.38 4.04 -19.54
C TRP A 10 9.88 4.06 -19.27
N LEU A 11 10.31 3.83 -18.03
CA LEU A 11 11.72 3.69 -17.69
C LEU A 11 12.38 2.48 -18.38
N LEU A 12 11.61 1.47 -18.82
CA LEU A 12 12.14 0.38 -19.63
C LEU A 12 12.62 0.86 -21.01
N LEU A 13 12.14 2.00 -21.51
CA LEU A 13 12.63 2.60 -22.76
C LEU A 13 14.09 3.10 -22.64
N LEU A 14 14.63 3.26 -21.42
CA LEU A 14 16.04 3.54 -21.21
C LEU A 14 16.93 2.30 -21.42
N ALA A 15 16.38 1.09 -21.33
CA ALA A 15 17.13 -0.15 -21.56
C ALA A 15 17.78 -0.23 -22.96
N PRO A 16 17.07 0.00 -24.08
CA PRO A 16 17.70 0.03 -25.40
C PRO A 16 18.71 1.17 -25.55
N LEU A 17 18.51 2.31 -24.87
CA LEU A 17 19.47 3.42 -24.88
C LEU A 17 20.78 3.01 -24.18
N ILE A 18 20.70 2.31 -23.04
CA ILE A 18 21.86 1.76 -22.33
C ILE A 18 22.63 0.78 -23.23
N VAL A 19 21.92 -0.09 -23.95
CA VAL A 19 22.54 -1.04 -24.90
C VAL A 19 23.20 -0.32 -26.08
N ALA A 20 22.54 0.69 -26.65
CA ALA A 20 23.08 1.48 -27.77
C ALA A 20 24.33 2.26 -27.35
N LEU A 21 24.28 2.97 -26.22
CA LEU A 21 25.42 3.71 -25.67
C LEU A 21 26.60 2.79 -25.36
N TRP A 22 26.30 1.56 -24.94
CA TRP A 22 27.30 0.55 -24.64
C TRP A 22 27.95 -0.02 -25.91
N ARG A 23 27.17 -0.36 -26.94
CA ARG A 23 27.69 -0.75 -28.26
C ARG A 23 28.56 0.36 -28.86
N TRP A 24 28.14 1.61 -28.72
CA TRP A 24 28.86 2.76 -29.26
C TRP A 24 30.20 3.03 -28.56
N ARG A 25 30.29 2.72 -27.26
CA ARG A 25 31.53 2.84 -26.46
C ARG A 25 32.54 1.71 -26.69
N GLY A 26 32.23 0.69 -27.49
CA GLY A 26 33.18 -0.35 -27.91
C GLY A 26 33.78 -1.20 -26.77
N ARG A 27 33.24 -1.12 -25.55
CA ARG A 27 33.72 -1.91 -24.41
C ARG A 27 33.32 -3.38 -24.61
N ARG A 28 34.23 -4.33 -24.39
CA ARG A 28 33.90 -5.76 -24.37
C ARG A 28 33.47 -6.16 -22.95
N VAL A 29 32.17 -6.35 -22.75
CA VAL A 29 31.57 -6.85 -21.51
C VAL A 29 30.96 -8.18 -21.87
N VAL A 30 31.15 -9.16 -20.99
CA VAL A 30 30.60 -10.49 -21.16
C VAL A 30 29.08 -10.38 -21.31
N PRO A 31 28.46 -10.98 -22.33
CA PRO A 31 27.03 -10.83 -22.63
C PRO A 31 26.14 -11.21 -21.44
N GLY A 32 26.55 -12.19 -20.60
CA GLY A 32 25.85 -12.54 -19.37
C GLY A 32 25.80 -11.40 -18.34
N ALA A 33 26.86 -10.60 -18.22
CA ALA A 33 26.85 -9.45 -17.31
C ALA A 33 25.95 -8.31 -17.81
N LEU A 34 25.81 -8.15 -19.13
CA LEU A 34 24.87 -7.20 -19.72
C LEU A 34 23.42 -7.66 -19.49
N ALA A 35 23.13 -8.94 -19.72
CA ALA A 35 21.82 -9.52 -19.46
C ALA A 35 21.41 -9.39 -17.99
N LEU A 36 22.34 -9.64 -17.06
CA LEU A 36 22.10 -9.48 -15.63
C LEU A 36 21.79 -8.01 -15.27
N ARG A 37 22.55 -7.04 -15.81
CA ARG A 37 22.29 -5.62 -15.57
C ARG A 37 20.92 -5.19 -16.08
N LEU A 38 20.54 -5.63 -17.28
CA LEU A 38 19.21 -5.37 -17.83
C LEU A 38 18.13 -6.00 -16.96
N GLY A 39 18.31 -7.24 -16.53
CA GLY A 39 17.41 -7.91 -15.60
C GLY A 39 17.21 -7.15 -14.30
N ILE A 40 18.29 -6.67 -13.68
CA ILE A 40 18.22 -5.84 -12.45
C ILE A 40 17.44 -4.56 -12.70
N VAL A 41 17.72 -3.83 -13.79
CA VAL A 41 16.99 -2.61 -14.14
C VAL A 41 15.50 -2.92 -14.35
N THR A 42 15.18 -3.99 -15.07
CA THR A 42 13.79 -4.42 -15.29
C THR A 42 13.08 -4.76 -13.97
N LEU A 43 13.74 -5.46 -13.05
CA LEU A 43 13.20 -5.78 -11.73
C LEU A 43 12.97 -4.52 -10.90
N LEU A 44 13.89 -3.56 -10.93
CA LEU A 44 13.72 -2.27 -10.25
C LEU A 44 12.54 -1.49 -10.83
N VAL A 45 12.39 -1.44 -12.15
CA VAL A 45 11.25 -0.79 -12.79
C VAL A 45 9.93 -1.48 -12.44
N LEU A 46 9.91 -2.82 -12.43
CA LEU A 46 8.74 -3.59 -11.98
C LEU A 46 8.40 -3.29 -10.51
N ALA A 47 9.40 -3.22 -9.63
CA ALA A 47 9.19 -2.87 -8.22
C ALA A 47 8.57 -1.47 -8.07
N VAL A 48 9.02 -0.48 -8.86
CA VAL A 48 8.44 0.87 -8.87
C VAL A 48 7.05 0.91 -9.49
N ALA A 49 6.79 0.07 -10.49
CA ALA A 49 5.48 -0.04 -11.13
C ALA A 49 4.40 -0.64 -10.22
N ASP A 50 4.83 -1.33 -9.15
CA ASP A 50 3.99 -1.92 -8.09
C ASP A 50 2.85 -2.78 -8.67
N PRO A 51 3.17 -3.93 -9.29
CA PRO A 51 2.19 -4.79 -9.94
C PRO A 51 1.31 -5.49 -8.90
N LEU A 52 0.03 -5.12 -8.86
CA LEU A 52 -0.95 -5.78 -8.00
C LEU A 52 -1.37 -7.11 -8.64
N LEU A 53 -0.77 -8.19 -8.14
CA LEU A 53 -1.07 -9.57 -8.47
C LEU A 53 -2.17 -10.11 -7.56
N GLY A 54 -3.27 -10.62 -8.12
CA GLY A 54 -4.25 -11.40 -7.36
C GLY A 54 -5.12 -10.60 -6.40
N GLN A 55 -5.69 -9.47 -6.84
CA GLN A 55 -6.80 -8.87 -6.09
C GLN A 55 -7.98 -9.85 -6.13
N ARG A 56 -8.18 -10.54 -4.99
CA ARG A 56 -9.41 -11.30 -4.77
C ARG A 56 -10.56 -10.30 -4.80
N PRO A 57 -11.65 -10.55 -5.55
CA PRO A 57 -12.81 -9.68 -5.50
C PRO A 57 -13.20 -9.48 -4.03
N PRO A 58 -13.54 -8.26 -3.60
CA PRO A 58 -13.98 -8.03 -2.24
C PRO A 58 -15.14 -8.99 -1.95
N ALA A 59 -14.96 -9.85 -0.94
CA ALA A 59 -16.01 -10.77 -0.55
C ALA A 59 -17.25 -9.93 -0.15
N PRO A 60 -18.45 -10.27 -0.65
CA PRO A 60 -19.65 -9.55 -0.24
C PRO A 60 -19.83 -9.72 1.27
N GLY A 61 -19.76 -8.61 2.03
CA GLY A 61 -19.81 -8.65 3.49
C GLY A 61 -19.53 -7.28 4.14
N PRO A 62 -19.71 -7.18 5.47
CA PRO A 62 -19.32 -5.99 6.23
C PRO A 62 -17.82 -5.74 6.07
N LEU A 63 -17.44 -4.51 5.76
CA LEU A 63 -16.04 -4.10 5.62
C LEU A 63 -15.58 -3.44 6.91
N VAL A 64 -14.51 -3.94 7.52
CA VAL A 64 -13.84 -3.26 8.63
C VAL A 64 -12.46 -2.83 8.16
N ILE A 65 -12.24 -1.52 8.12
CA ILE A 65 -10.97 -0.89 7.78
C ILE A 65 -10.25 -0.60 9.09
N VAL A 66 -8.99 -1.01 9.19
CA VAL A 66 -8.17 -0.80 10.39
C VAL A 66 -6.93 -0.01 9.96
N ALA A 67 -6.66 1.12 10.61
CA ALA A 67 -5.57 2.03 10.26
C ALA A 67 -4.69 2.35 11.47
N ASP A 68 -3.38 2.22 11.29
CA ASP A 68 -2.37 2.52 12.30
C ASP A 68 -2.23 4.03 12.49
N GLN A 69 -2.09 4.46 13.74
CA GLN A 69 -1.91 5.84 14.19
C GLN A 69 -0.79 5.97 15.25
N SER A 70 0.07 4.96 15.37
CA SER A 70 1.22 4.95 16.28
C SER A 70 2.26 6.03 15.95
N ASP A 71 3.07 6.40 16.94
CA ASP A 71 4.10 7.45 16.83
C ASP A 71 5.28 7.08 15.93
N SER A 72 5.30 5.85 15.41
CA SER A 72 6.19 5.45 14.32
C SER A 72 5.87 6.18 13.00
N LEU A 73 4.65 6.74 12.88
CA LEU A 73 4.18 7.51 11.73
C LEU A 73 4.34 9.01 11.98
N THR A 74 4.73 9.74 10.93
CA THR A 74 4.67 11.21 10.95
C THR A 74 3.22 11.69 10.95
N ASP A 75 2.97 12.92 11.41
CA ASP A 75 1.62 13.51 11.39
C ASP A 75 1.00 13.50 9.99
N ALA A 76 1.81 13.79 8.97
CA ALA A 76 1.39 13.70 7.57
C ALA A 76 1.04 12.27 7.15
N GLY A 77 1.76 11.27 7.64
CA GLY A 77 1.47 9.85 7.41
C GLY A 77 0.18 9.41 8.09
N LYS A 78 -0.02 9.81 9.36
CA LYS A 78 -1.24 9.57 10.14
C LYS A 78 -2.46 10.14 9.41
N GLU A 79 -2.37 11.39 8.96
CA GLU A 79 -3.45 12.07 8.23
C GLU A 79 -3.73 11.45 6.85
N ALA A 80 -2.70 11.09 6.09
CA ALA A 80 -2.86 10.40 4.82
C ALA A 80 -3.58 9.05 4.98
N LEU A 81 -3.28 8.30 6.05
CA LEU A 81 -3.98 7.05 6.37
C LEU A 81 -5.44 7.28 6.76
N ARG A 82 -5.74 8.32 7.55
CA ARG A 82 -7.14 8.68 7.90
C ARG A 82 -7.95 9.03 6.64
N GLN A 83 -7.42 9.90 5.79
CA GLN A 83 -8.07 10.27 4.55
C GLN A 83 -8.32 9.06 3.65
N ARG A 84 -7.34 8.15 3.55
CA ARG A 84 -7.49 6.94 2.75
C ARG A 84 -8.51 5.98 3.34
N ALA A 85 -8.54 5.81 4.66
CA ALA A 85 -9.53 4.96 5.34
C ALA A 85 -10.95 5.50 5.13
N ASN A 86 -11.15 6.82 5.25
CA ASN A 86 -12.44 7.46 5.03
C ASN A 86 -12.90 7.34 3.57
N GLN A 87 -11.99 7.49 2.60
CA GLN A 87 -12.30 7.25 1.18
C GLN A 87 -12.74 5.81 0.92
N LEU A 88 -12.06 4.83 1.50
CA LEU A 88 -12.40 3.41 1.34
C LEU A 88 -13.75 3.09 2.00
N ALA A 89 -14.03 3.67 3.17
CA ALA A 89 -15.32 3.52 3.84
C ALA A 89 -16.46 4.11 3.00
N ALA A 90 -16.26 5.30 2.42
CA ALA A 90 -17.23 5.94 1.55
C ALA A 90 -17.52 5.10 0.29
N GLN A 91 -16.50 4.45 -0.28
CA GLN A 91 -16.65 3.56 -1.45
C GLN A 91 -17.39 2.27 -1.12
N ALA A 92 -17.22 1.73 0.09
CA ALA A 92 -17.89 0.51 0.54
C ALA A 92 -19.31 0.75 1.09
N GLY A 93 -19.68 2.00 1.36
CA GLY A 93 -21.02 2.40 1.79
C GLY A 93 -21.31 2.14 3.27
N ALA A 94 -22.59 2.16 3.64
CA ALA A 94 -23.07 2.19 5.04
C ALA A 94 -22.69 0.97 5.92
N ARG A 95 -22.11 -0.08 5.34
CA ARG A 95 -21.64 -1.28 6.06
C ARG A 95 -20.14 -1.26 6.35
N ALA A 96 -19.45 -0.18 5.95
CA ALA A 96 -18.05 0.02 6.29
C ALA A 96 -17.92 0.59 7.71
N ARG A 97 -17.00 0.02 8.49
CA ARG A 97 -16.57 0.56 9.79
C ARG A 97 -15.08 0.85 9.72
N VAL A 98 -14.67 1.99 10.26
CA VAL A 98 -13.26 2.37 10.37
C VAL A 98 -12.84 2.24 11.82
N LEU A 99 -11.66 1.67 12.06
CA LEU A 99 -11.00 1.60 13.35
C LEU A 99 -9.62 2.22 13.22
N PHE A 100 -9.27 3.09 14.15
CA PHE A 100 -7.91 3.61 14.31
C PHE A 100 -7.27 2.95 15.53
N PHE A 101 -5.99 2.61 15.43
CA PHE A 101 -5.29 1.97 16.54
C PHE A 101 -3.89 2.53 16.78
N GLY A 102 -3.50 2.52 18.04
CA GLY A 102 -2.15 2.71 18.56
C GLY A 102 -1.98 1.78 19.75
N ALA A 103 -1.77 2.31 20.97
CA ALA A 103 -1.83 1.56 22.21
C ALA A 103 -3.27 1.10 22.55
N ASP A 104 -4.26 1.90 22.15
CA ASP A 104 -5.68 1.59 22.23
C ASP A 104 -6.33 1.61 20.84
N VAL A 105 -7.61 1.22 20.78
CA VAL A 105 -8.38 1.12 19.54
C VAL A 105 -9.61 2.00 19.66
N ILE A 106 -9.78 2.91 18.72
CA ILE A 106 -10.92 3.83 18.66
C ILE A 106 -11.72 3.59 17.39
N ALA A 107 -13.04 3.48 17.56
CA ALA A 107 -14.00 3.51 16.47
C ALA A 107 -14.61 4.92 16.40
N PRO A 108 -14.30 5.73 15.37
CA PRO A 108 -14.92 7.04 15.19
C PRO A 108 -16.43 6.86 15.07
N SER A 109 -17.20 7.68 15.80
CA SER A 109 -18.66 7.66 15.68
C SER A 109 -19.13 8.39 14.43
N ALA A 110 -18.31 9.31 13.91
CA ALA A 110 -18.53 10.06 12.69
C ALA A 110 -17.20 10.31 11.94
N PRO A 111 -17.23 10.60 10.62
CA PRO A 111 -16.02 10.86 9.83
C PRO A 111 -15.20 12.06 10.32
N ASP A 112 -15.84 13.03 10.97
CA ASP A 112 -15.23 14.26 11.50
C ASP A 112 -14.86 14.15 12.99
N ASP A 113 -14.98 12.96 13.57
CA ASP A 113 -14.61 12.72 14.96
C ASP A 113 -13.08 12.77 15.10
N VAL A 114 -12.58 13.74 15.88
CA VAL A 114 -11.14 14.03 16.05
C VAL A 114 -10.50 13.09 17.08
N ALA A 115 -11.26 12.13 17.62
CA ALA A 115 -10.75 11.14 18.55
C ALA A 115 -9.59 10.32 17.94
N ALA A 116 -8.38 10.59 18.40
CA ALA A 116 -7.17 9.89 17.99
C ALA A 116 -6.78 8.87 19.07
N PRO A 117 -6.39 7.63 18.68
CA PRO A 117 -5.87 6.66 19.63
C PRO A 117 -4.52 7.14 20.20
N ASP A 118 -4.18 6.63 21.38
CA ASP A 118 -2.88 6.79 22.00
C ASP A 118 -1.80 6.22 21.08
N GLY A 119 -0.91 7.07 20.57
CA GLY A 119 0.14 6.70 19.64
C GLY A 119 1.37 6.03 20.27
N SER A 120 1.45 5.94 21.60
CA SER A 120 2.66 5.54 22.33
C SER A 120 3.08 4.08 22.11
N ALA A 121 2.17 3.23 21.62
CA ALA A 121 2.42 1.84 21.28
C ALA A 121 1.64 1.41 20.03
N THR A 122 1.82 0.13 19.65
CA THR A 122 1.19 -0.47 18.47
C THR A 122 0.55 -1.81 18.85
N ASP A 123 -0.71 -1.81 19.29
CA ASP A 123 -1.49 -3.01 19.62
C ASP A 123 -2.32 -3.49 18.41
N ILE A 124 -1.64 -4.14 17.47
CA ILE A 124 -2.28 -4.78 16.30
C ILE A 124 -3.23 -5.89 16.74
N ALA A 125 -2.90 -6.61 17.81
CA ALA A 125 -3.71 -7.73 18.29
C ALA A 125 -5.05 -7.25 18.88
N GLY A 126 -5.04 -6.14 19.61
CA GLY A 126 -6.24 -5.43 20.07
C GLY A 126 -7.09 -4.97 18.88
N ALA A 127 -6.48 -4.33 17.89
CA ALA A 127 -7.17 -3.84 16.69
C ALA A 127 -7.86 -4.96 15.91
N LEU A 128 -7.19 -6.09 15.69
CA LEU A 128 -7.76 -7.24 14.99
C LEU A 128 -8.86 -7.94 15.79
N ARG A 129 -8.74 -8.00 17.13
CA ARG A 129 -9.83 -8.52 17.99
C ARG A 129 -11.06 -7.64 17.93
N ALA A 130 -10.90 -6.31 17.99
CA ALA A 130 -12.00 -5.36 17.84
C ALA A 130 -12.65 -5.46 16.46
N ALA A 131 -11.85 -5.57 15.40
CA ALA A 131 -12.36 -5.77 14.04
C ALA A 131 -13.16 -7.06 13.90
N ARG A 132 -12.67 -8.16 14.48
CA ARG A 132 -13.38 -9.45 14.48
C ARG A 132 -14.70 -9.39 15.24
N ALA A 133 -14.75 -8.67 16.38
CA ALA A 133 -15.98 -8.48 17.13
C ALA A 133 -17.06 -7.76 16.31
N LEU A 134 -16.67 -6.73 15.53
CA LEU A 134 -17.57 -6.01 14.63
C LEU A 134 -18.06 -6.87 13.45
N LEU A 135 -17.22 -7.77 12.95
CA LEU A 135 -17.62 -8.70 11.88
C LEU A 135 -18.54 -9.82 12.40
N GLY A 136 -18.37 -10.26 13.65
CA GLY A 136 -19.15 -11.34 14.26
C GLY A 136 -20.49 -10.92 14.89
N ALA A 137 -20.68 -9.63 15.19
CA ALA A 137 -21.92 -9.11 15.80
C ALA A 137 -23.07 -8.86 14.81
N GLY A 138 -22.88 -9.15 13.52
CA GLY A 138 -23.86 -8.92 12.45
C GLY A 138 -24.64 -10.16 11.98
N GLY A 139 -24.72 -11.20 12.82
CA GLY A 139 -25.49 -12.43 12.57
C GLY A 139 -26.89 -12.38 13.15
#